data_AF-A0A109RCV5-F1
#
_entry.id   AF-A0A109RCV5-F1
#
_cell.length_a   1.000
_cell.length_b   1.000
_cell.length_c   1.000
_cell.angle_alpha   90.00
_cell.angle_beta   90.00
_cell.angle_gamma   90.00
#
_symmetry.space_group_name_H-M   'P 1'
#
loop_
_entity.id
_entity.type
_entity.pdbx_description
1 polymer ?
#
loop_
_entity_poly.entity_id
_entity_poly.type
_entity_poly.pdbx_seq_one_letter_code
_entity_poly.pdbx_strand_id
1 'polypeptide(L)'
;MRKFLSIIGLALFIFLGGCSQVQKTDDAFFADLASTWQDRTETMKKVEKENDITKSFKAIFETELKGLEKYENADFEDPELGQTVQNYLKEVRACLEALDTDQLGYDDLENYLNHYDKRVGYLKELSKDKRYVLPEGSEDDLALDREQIKKDKAKAEERTDILKKFQEDLNKLSFQGSKDANGQTNISGQLSNTTGADLANFTITIKFLDKDGNEVDKQSEKIDVLKNGETKDLTYSTDKDFASVAPDLNLDNLEINKP
;
A
#
# COMPACT_ATOMS: atom_id res chain seq x y z
N MET A 1 18.40 -11.71 39.66
CA MET A 1 18.29 -13.10 40.14
C MET A 1 16.98 -13.72 39.63
N ARG A 2 17.06 -14.40 38.50
CA ARG A 2 16.12 -15.44 38.05
C ARG A 2 17.02 -16.57 37.54
N LYS A 3 16.85 -17.75 38.12
CA LYS A 3 17.82 -18.85 38.06
C LYS A 3 17.82 -19.46 36.66
N PHE A 4 19.02 -19.57 36.10
CA PHE A 4 19.36 -20.41 34.96
C PHE A 4 19.00 -21.87 35.30
N LEU A 5 18.24 -22.51 34.42
CA LEU A 5 18.17 -23.98 34.33
C LEU A 5 18.70 -24.36 32.95
N SER A 6 20.03 -24.59 32.92
CA SER A 6 20.66 -25.41 31.90
C SER A 6 20.11 -26.83 31.99
N ILE A 7 19.54 -27.34 30.91
CA ILE A 7 19.44 -28.78 30.68
C ILE A 7 20.24 -29.07 29.41
N ILE A 8 21.43 -29.61 29.62
CA ILE A 8 22.20 -30.36 28.64
C ILE A 8 21.51 -31.72 28.50
N GLY A 9 21.15 -32.12 27.27
CA GLY A 9 20.40 -33.34 27.02
C GLY A 9 20.54 -33.88 25.61
N LEU A 10 21.73 -34.41 25.32
CA LEU A 10 22.02 -35.53 24.42
C LEU A 10 21.71 -35.40 22.91
N ALA A 11 22.78 -35.22 22.14
CA ALA A 11 22.84 -35.57 20.72
C ALA A 11 22.56 -37.08 20.53
N LEU A 12 21.57 -37.40 19.69
CA LEU A 12 21.44 -38.69 19.05
C LEU A 12 21.73 -38.52 17.55
N PHE A 13 23.02 -38.62 17.22
CA PHE A 13 23.45 -38.99 15.89
C PHE A 13 23.04 -40.44 15.65
N ILE A 14 21.94 -40.64 14.90
CA ILE A 14 21.67 -41.92 14.23
C ILE A 14 22.01 -41.72 12.76
N PHE A 15 23.29 -41.93 12.44
CA PHE A 15 23.69 -42.33 11.08
C PHE A 15 23.54 -43.84 10.99
N LEU A 16 22.45 -44.32 10.38
CA LEU A 16 22.35 -45.70 9.92
C LEU A 16 21.51 -45.73 8.62
N GLY A 17 22.19 -46.06 7.52
CA GLY A 17 21.62 -46.79 6.38
C GLY A 17 20.98 -45.95 5.29
N GLY A 18 21.69 -45.81 4.16
CA GLY A 18 21.12 -45.29 2.93
C GLY A 18 19.96 -46.15 2.41
N CYS A 19 18.76 -45.59 2.50
CA CYS A 19 17.83 -45.54 1.38
C CYS A 19 17.73 -44.06 1.02
N SER A 20 18.18 -43.66 -0.16
CA SER A 20 17.78 -42.37 -0.74
C SER A 20 16.28 -42.49 -1.05
N GLN A 21 15.48 -42.31 -0.01
CA GLN A 21 14.04 -42.20 -0.12
C GLN A 21 13.85 -40.87 -0.84
N VAL A 22 13.63 -40.94 -2.15
CA VAL A 22 13.22 -39.78 -2.95
C VAL A 22 12.01 -39.23 -2.20
N GLN A 23 12.19 -38.12 -1.51
CA GLN A 23 11.11 -37.48 -0.80
C GLN A 23 10.09 -37.12 -1.87
N LYS A 24 8.89 -37.68 -1.74
CA LYS A 24 7.82 -37.45 -2.68
C LYS A 24 7.55 -35.95 -2.75
N THR A 25 7.33 -35.40 -3.94
CA THR A 25 7.15 -33.96 -4.17
C THR A 25 6.18 -33.35 -3.16
N ASP A 26 5.06 -34.03 -2.93
CA ASP A 26 4.03 -33.66 -1.96
C ASP A 26 4.58 -33.50 -0.52
N ASP A 27 5.35 -34.48 -0.03
CA ASP A 27 5.92 -34.47 1.32
C ASP A 27 7.01 -33.40 1.45
N ALA A 28 7.77 -33.18 0.36
CA ALA A 28 8.75 -32.10 0.29
C ALA A 28 8.06 -30.73 0.35
N PHE A 29 6.95 -30.55 -0.37
CA PHE A 29 6.20 -29.30 -0.38
C PHE A 29 5.75 -28.90 1.02
N PHE A 30 5.14 -29.81 1.79
CA PHE A 30 4.68 -29.46 3.14
C PHE A 30 5.83 -29.16 4.11
N ALA A 31 6.96 -29.86 3.98
CA ALA A 31 8.15 -29.57 4.78
C ALA A 31 8.71 -28.17 4.46
N ASP A 32 8.77 -27.83 3.17
CA ASP A 32 9.25 -26.53 2.74
C ASP A 32 8.25 -25.41 3.02
N LEU A 33 6.94 -25.67 2.97
CA LEU A 33 5.90 -24.72 3.38
C LEU A 33 6.07 -24.36 4.86
N ALA A 34 6.31 -25.35 5.72
CA ALA A 34 6.58 -25.14 7.13
C ALA A 34 7.84 -24.29 7.37
N SER A 35 8.96 -24.64 6.70
CA SER A 35 10.21 -23.89 6.78
C SER A 35 10.06 -22.46 6.26
N THR A 36 9.39 -22.30 5.14
CA THR A 36 9.12 -21.00 4.51
C THR A 36 8.30 -20.11 5.44
N TRP A 37 7.35 -20.68 6.18
CA TRP A 37 6.57 -19.92 7.15
C TRP A 37 7.40 -19.44 8.33
N GLN A 38 8.36 -20.25 8.80
CA GLN A 38 9.32 -19.81 9.82
C GLN A 38 10.17 -18.65 9.30
N ASP A 39 10.72 -18.77 8.09
CA ASP A 39 11.50 -17.72 7.45
C ASP A 39 10.68 -16.43 7.29
N ARG A 40 9.42 -16.56 6.90
CA ARG A 40 8.45 -15.45 6.78
C ARG A 40 8.27 -14.72 8.10
N THR A 41 8.03 -15.44 9.20
CA THR A 41 7.89 -14.86 10.54
C THR A 41 9.19 -14.17 10.99
N GLU A 42 10.36 -14.71 10.63
CA GLU A 42 11.64 -14.06 10.91
C GLU A 42 11.86 -12.79 10.08
N THR A 43 11.46 -12.80 8.81
CA THR A 43 11.48 -11.63 7.94
C THR A 43 10.61 -10.53 8.52
N MET A 44 9.37 -10.83 8.94
CA MET A 44 8.45 -9.87 9.55
C MET A 44 9.08 -9.15 10.76
N LYS A 45 9.72 -9.90 11.66
CA LYS A 45 10.43 -9.34 12.84
C LYS A 45 11.61 -8.42 12.47
N LYS A 46 12.21 -8.59 11.29
CA LYS A 46 13.30 -7.73 10.80
C LYS A 46 12.73 -6.43 10.24
N VAL A 47 11.70 -6.52 9.40
CA VAL A 47 11.11 -5.38 8.67
C VAL A 47 10.19 -4.50 9.53
N GLU A 48 9.55 -5.03 10.58
CA GLU A 48 8.79 -4.21 11.55
C GLU A 48 9.61 -3.08 12.17
N LYS A 49 10.94 -3.21 12.23
CA LYS A 49 11.84 -2.17 12.75
C LYS A 49 12.00 -0.97 11.80
N GLU A 50 11.63 -1.13 10.53
CA GLU A 50 11.84 -0.14 9.47
C GLU A 50 10.62 0.79 9.27
N ASN A 51 9.49 0.51 9.95
CA ASN A 51 8.27 1.34 10.00
C ASN A 51 7.60 1.60 8.63
N ASP A 52 7.91 0.78 7.62
CA ASP A 52 7.32 0.82 6.28
C ASP A 52 6.56 -0.48 6.02
N ILE A 53 5.23 -0.39 6.07
CA ILE A 53 4.35 -1.56 6.03
C ILE A 53 4.29 -2.20 4.64
N THR A 54 4.41 -1.41 3.58
CA THR A 54 4.41 -1.89 2.19
C THR A 54 5.67 -2.69 1.92
N LYS A 55 6.84 -2.17 2.32
CA LYS A 55 8.10 -2.91 2.25
C LYS A 55 8.08 -4.17 3.10
N SER A 56 7.45 -4.10 4.27
CA SER A 56 7.29 -5.25 5.15
C SER A 56 6.48 -6.36 4.49
N PHE A 57 5.33 -6.04 3.89
CA PHE A 57 4.51 -7.01 3.18
C PHE A 57 5.20 -7.56 1.93
N LYS A 58 5.88 -6.73 1.14
CA LYS A 58 6.64 -7.19 -0.03
C LYS A 58 7.71 -8.22 0.37
N ALA A 59 8.51 -7.91 1.40
CA ALA A 59 9.59 -8.79 1.85
C ALA A 59 9.10 -10.16 2.33
N ILE A 60 7.94 -10.23 3.00
CA ILE A 60 7.41 -11.51 3.49
C ILE A 60 6.90 -12.40 2.34
N PHE A 61 6.27 -11.83 1.30
CA PHE A 61 5.86 -12.63 0.13
C PHE A 61 7.03 -12.98 -0.77
N GLU A 62 8.07 -12.14 -0.87
CA GLU A 62 9.31 -12.50 -1.57
C GLU A 62 9.99 -13.69 -0.89
N THR A 63 10.03 -13.68 0.45
CA THR A 63 10.52 -14.81 1.26
C THR A 63 9.70 -16.06 0.97
N GLU A 64 8.37 -15.92 0.95
CA GLU A 64 7.45 -17.01 0.73
C GLU A 64 7.58 -17.63 -0.67
N LEU A 65 7.64 -16.79 -1.70
CA LEU A 65 7.83 -17.24 -3.07
C LEU A 65 9.19 -17.92 -3.25
N LYS A 66 10.26 -17.34 -2.71
CA LYS A 66 11.61 -17.92 -2.79
C LYS A 66 11.69 -19.33 -2.17
N GLY A 67 10.96 -19.58 -1.09
CA GLY A 67 10.94 -20.89 -0.45
C GLY A 67 10.23 -21.97 -1.27
N LEU A 68 9.29 -21.56 -2.14
CA LEU A 68 8.32 -22.47 -2.75
C LEU A 68 8.26 -22.40 -4.29
N GLU A 69 8.96 -21.49 -4.95
CA GLU A 69 8.93 -21.29 -6.41
C GLU A 69 9.30 -22.55 -7.20
N LYS A 70 10.13 -23.43 -6.61
CA LYS A 70 10.48 -24.72 -7.21
C LYS A 70 9.30 -25.66 -7.42
N TYR A 71 8.17 -25.41 -6.75
CA TYR A 71 6.94 -26.21 -6.87
C TYR A 71 5.99 -25.74 -7.97
N GLU A 72 6.26 -24.60 -8.60
CA GLU A 72 5.37 -24.02 -9.64
C GLU A 72 5.17 -24.97 -10.82
N ASN A 73 6.21 -25.70 -11.19
CA ASN A 73 6.22 -26.64 -12.30
C ASN A 73 6.61 -28.06 -11.85
N ALA A 74 6.49 -28.35 -10.55
CA ALA A 74 6.84 -29.65 -10.02
C ALA A 74 5.72 -30.67 -10.29
N ASP A 75 6.12 -31.92 -10.53
CA ASP A 75 5.19 -33.03 -10.68
C ASP A 75 4.78 -33.55 -9.30
N PHE A 76 3.51 -33.34 -8.94
CA PHE A 76 2.91 -33.86 -7.71
C PHE A 76 2.35 -35.26 -7.93
N GLU A 77 2.43 -36.10 -6.89
CA GLU A 77 1.81 -37.43 -6.93
C GLU A 77 0.28 -37.33 -6.84
N ASP A 78 -0.21 -36.40 -6.02
CA ASP A 78 -1.61 -36.00 -5.96
C ASP A 78 -1.86 -34.80 -6.89
N PRO A 79 -2.58 -34.97 -8.02
CA PRO A 79 -2.86 -33.89 -8.95
C PRO A 79 -3.72 -32.77 -8.34
N GLU A 80 -4.61 -33.08 -7.39
CA GLU A 80 -5.45 -32.07 -6.73
C GLU A 80 -4.61 -31.21 -5.79
N LEU A 81 -3.67 -31.82 -5.06
CA LEU A 81 -2.67 -31.10 -4.28
C LEU A 81 -1.83 -30.20 -5.18
N GLY A 82 -1.27 -30.74 -6.27
CA GLY A 82 -0.45 -29.97 -7.20
C GLY A 82 -1.18 -28.74 -7.76
N GLN A 83 -2.45 -28.90 -8.14
CA GLN A 83 -3.28 -27.78 -8.60
C GLN A 83 -3.51 -26.73 -7.51
N THR A 84 -3.73 -27.17 -6.26
CA THR A 84 -3.91 -26.28 -5.10
C THR A 84 -2.62 -25.50 -4.82
N VAL A 85 -1.45 -26.15 -4.87
CA VAL A 85 -0.15 -25.51 -4.70
C VAL A 85 0.13 -24.48 -5.79
N GLN A 86 -0.13 -24.82 -7.06
CA GLN A 86 0.04 -23.88 -8.17
C GLN A 86 -0.84 -22.65 -8.02
N ASN A 87 -2.11 -22.84 -7.62
CA ASN A 87 -3.02 -21.73 -7.39
C ASN A 87 -2.58 -20.88 -6.19
N TYR A 88 -2.14 -21.50 -5.10
CA TYR A 88 -1.55 -20.81 -3.96
C TYR A 88 -0.37 -19.93 -4.39
N LEU A 89 0.62 -20.48 -5.10
CA LEU A 89 1.81 -19.73 -5.55
C LEU A 89 1.46 -18.62 -6.54
N LYS A 90 0.46 -18.85 -7.40
CA LYS A 90 -0.07 -17.81 -8.29
C LYS A 90 -0.59 -16.61 -7.48
N GLU A 91 -1.37 -16.86 -6.42
CA GLU A 91 -1.88 -15.76 -5.59
C GLU A 91 -0.77 -15.11 -4.73
N VAL A 92 0.27 -15.84 -4.32
CA VAL A 92 1.47 -15.25 -3.69
C VAL A 92 2.16 -14.26 -4.64
N ARG A 93 2.35 -14.62 -5.92
CA ARG A 93 2.91 -13.71 -6.93
C ARG A 93 2.01 -12.52 -7.19
N ALA A 94 0.70 -12.75 -7.30
CA ALA A 94 -0.24 -11.66 -7.53
C ALA A 94 -0.29 -10.67 -6.34
N CYS A 95 -0.11 -11.14 -5.10
CA CYS A 95 0.10 -10.27 -3.94
C CYS A 95 1.36 -9.40 -4.11
N LEU A 96 2.48 -9.96 -4.57
CA LEU A 96 3.71 -9.20 -4.82
C LEU A 96 3.54 -8.16 -5.92
N GLU A 97 2.91 -8.54 -7.04
CA GLU A 97 2.65 -7.65 -8.17
C GLU A 97 1.74 -6.48 -7.75
N ALA A 98 0.71 -6.74 -6.94
CA ALA A 98 -0.16 -5.68 -6.42
C ALA A 98 0.54 -4.72 -5.45
N LEU A 99 1.70 -5.11 -4.90
CA LEU A 99 2.53 -4.27 -4.04
C LEU A 99 3.69 -3.59 -4.80
N ASP A 100 3.81 -3.78 -6.11
CA ASP A 100 4.92 -3.25 -6.93
C ASP A 100 4.65 -1.82 -7.43
N THR A 101 4.37 -0.91 -6.49
CA THR A 101 4.18 0.52 -6.76
C THR A 101 4.81 1.36 -5.66
N ASP A 102 5.29 2.56 -6.01
CA ASP A 102 5.91 3.51 -5.08
C ASP A 102 4.88 4.13 -4.12
N GLN A 103 3.60 4.17 -4.51
CA GLN A 103 2.49 4.64 -3.67
C GLN A 103 1.26 3.75 -3.87
N LEU A 104 0.81 3.10 -2.80
CA LEU A 104 -0.41 2.28 -2.80
C LEU A 104 -1.65 3.17 -2.67
N GLY A 105 -2.47 3.20 -3.72
CA GLY A 105 -3.81 3.76 -3.70
C GLY A 105 -4.86 2.78 -3.17
N TYR A 106 -6.12 3.22 -3.18
CA TYR A 106 -7.26 2.37 -2.82
C TYR A 106 -7.34 1.12 -3.71
N ASP A 107 -7.25 1.31 -5.04
CA ASP A 107 -7.38 0.25 -6.02
C ASP A 107 -6.26 -0.81 -5.87
N ASP A 108 -5.03 -0.36 -5.58
CA ASP A 108 -3.89 -1.27 -5.35
C ASP A 108 -4.11 -2.11 -4.09
N LEU A 109 -4.56 -1.50 -2.99
CA LEU A 109 -4.85 -2.18 -1.73
C LEU A 109 -6.05 -3.12 -1.85
N GLU A 110 -7.06 -2.75 -2.64
CA GLU A 110 -8.20 -3.63 -2.95
C GLU A 110 -7.77 -4.84 -3.77
N ASN A 111 -6.97 -4.63 -4.82
CA ASN A 111 -6.44 -5.71 -5.64
C ASN A 111 -5.58 -6.66 -4.79
N TYR A 112 -4.67 -6.10 -3.99
CA TYR A 112 -3.85 -6.86 -3.06
C TYR A 112 -4.69 -7.67 -2.06
N LEU A 113 -5.71 -7.07 -1.42
CA LEU A 113 -6.58 -7.77 -0.48
C LEU A 113 -7.35 -8.93 -1.14
N ASN A 114 -7.79 -8.76 -2.39
CA ASN A 114 -8.47 -9.81 -3.14
C ASN A 114 -7.56 -11.03 -3.40
N HIS A 115 -6.30 -10.79 -3.75
CA HIS A 115 -5.30 -11.86 -3.94
C HIS A 115 -4.90 -12.49 -2.60
N TYR A 116 -4.76 -11.68 -1.56
CA TYR A 116 -4.49 -12.15 -0.20
C TYR A 116 -5.59 -13.10 0.31
N ASP A 117 -6.86 -12.75 0.12
CA ASP A 117 -8.00 -13.57 0.55
C ASP A 117 -8.05 -14.92 -0.20
N LYS A 118 -7.74 -14.93 -1.50
CA LYS A 118 -7.64 -16.17 -2.28
C LYS A 118 -6.47 -17.04 -1.82
N ARG A 119 -5.31 -16.44 -1.59
CA ARG A 119 -4.13 -17.11 -1.03
C ARG A 119 -4.46 -17.79 0.30
N VAL A 120 -5.13 -17.08 1.22
CA VAL A 120 -5.60 -17.64 2.49
C VAL A 120 -6.61 -18.78 2.26
N GLY A 121 -7.46 -18.65 1.25
CA GLY A 121 -8.35 -19.74 0.80
C GLY A 121 -7.59 -21.02 0.46
N TYR A 122 -6.55 -20.92 -0.36
CA TYR A 122 -5.74 -22.08 -0.73
C TYR A 122 -4.93 -22.65 0.44
N LEU A 123 -4.42 -21.82 1.37
CA LEU A 123 -3.81 -22.32 2.61
C LEU A 123 -4.78 -23.15 3.45
N LYS A 124 -6.06 -22.75 3.52
CA LYS A 124 -7.12 -23.52 4.20
C LYS A 124 -7.48 -24.81 3.47
N GLU A 125 -7.27 -24.89 2.16
CA GLU A 125 -7.42 -26.14 1.41
C GLU A 125 -6.25 -27.08 1.68
N LEU A 126 -5.02 -26.55 1.64
CA LEU A 126 -3.80 -27.29 1.99
C LEU A 126 -3.83 -27.82 3.43
N SER A 127 -4.43 -27.08 4.37
CA SER A 127 -4.54 -27.50 5.77
C SER A 127 -5.44 -28.72 6.01
N LYS A 128 -6.20 -29.16 5.01
CA LYS A 128 -6.98 -30.42 5.07
C LYS A 128 -6.07 -31.64 4.94
N ASP A 129 -4.86 -31.49 4.40
CA ASP A 129 -3.88 -32.56 4.34
C ASP A 129 -3.20 -32.73 5.72
N LYS A 130 -3.10 -33.97 6.19
CA LYS A 130 -2.46 -34.32 7.46
C LYS A 130 -0.97 -33.93 7.56
N ARG A 131 -0.31 -33.69 6.43
CA ARG A 131 1.10 -33.27 6.34
C ARG A 131 1.27 -31.78 6.58
N TYR A 132 0.18 -31.01 6.52
CA TYR A 132 0.21 -29.58 6.78
C TYR A 132 0.54 -29.30 8.24
N VAL A 133 1.70 -28.69 8.45
CA VAL A 133 2.16 -28.26 9.78
C VAL A 133 2.76 -26.87 9.62
N LEU A 134 2.07 -25.86 10.14
CA LEU A 134 2.63 -24.52 10.27
C LEU A 134 3.08 -24.25 11.71
N PRO A 135 4.00 -23.28 11.92
CA PRO A 135 4.32 -22.79 13.25
C PRO A 135 3.07 -22.33 14.03
N GLU A 136 3.10 -22.48 15.35
CA GLU A 136 2.07 -21.92 16.23
C GLU A 136 1.95 -20.40 16.01
N GLY A 137 0.72 -19.88 15.98
CA GLY A 137 0.42 -18.46 15.72
C GLY A 137 0.29 -18.08 14.24
N SER A 138 0.53 -19.00 13.29
CA SER A 138 0.43 -18.70 11.85
C SER A 138 -0.96 -18.21 11.42
N GLU A 139 -2.03 -18.71 12.02
CA GLU A 139 -3.40 -18.25 11.75
C GLU A 139 -3.65 -16.83 12.30
N ASP A 140 -3.07 -16.52 13.47
CA ASP A 140 -3.14 -15.19 14.06
C ASP A 140 -2.37 -14.17 13.20
N ASP A 141 -1.18 -14.54 12.72
CA ASP A 141 -0.39 -13.72 11.79
C ASP A 141 -1.20 -13.38 10.53
N LEU A 142 -1.85 -14.37 9.92
CA LEU A 142 -2.73 -14.15 8.75
C LEU A 142 -3.90 -13.20 9.06
N ALA A 143 -4.49 -13.33 10.23
CA ALA A 143 -5.58 -12.46 10.64
C ALA A 143 -5.10 -11.01 10.88
N LEU A 144 -3.94 -10.84 11.53
CA LEU A 144 -3.35 -9.54 11.79
C LEU A 144 -2.98 -8.81 10.50
N ASP A 145 -2.32 -9.49 9.57
CA ASP A 145 -2.02 -8.94 8.25
C ASP A 145 -3.30 -8.46 7.56
N ARG A 146 -4.34 -9.32 7.50
CA ARG A 146 -5.60 -8.99 6.86
C ARG A 146 -6.27 -7.75 7.46
N GLU A 147 -6.31 -7.65 8.79
CA GLU A 147 -6.91 -6.51 9.47
C GLU A 147 -6.12 -5.22 9.21
N GLN A 148 -4.79 -5.32 9.16
CA GLN A 148 -3.93 -4.19 8.83
C GLN A 148 -4.16 -3.70 7.39
N ILE A 149 -4.29 -4.61 6.42
CA ILE A 149 -4.58 -4.28 5.01
C ILE A 149 -5.93 -3.55 4.89
N LYS A 150 -6.97 -4.05 5.56
CA LYS A 150 -8.28 -3.38 5.57
C LYS A 150 -8.21 -1.98 6.16
N LYS A 151 -7.45 -1.81 7.24
CA LYS A 151 -7.25 -0.51 7.88
C LYS A 151 -6.57 0.46 6.93
N ASP A 152 -5.57 0.02 6.18
CA ASP A 152 -4.88 0.87 5.22
C ASP A 152 -5.76 1.17 3.99
N LYS A 153 -6.54 0.20 3.51
CA LYS A 153 -7.56 0.43 2.48
C LYS A 153 -8.57 1.51 2.90
N ALA A 154 -9.10 1.41 4.12
CA ALA A 154 -10.06 2.39 4.64
C ALA A 154 -9.46 3.81 4.73
N LYS A 155 -8.19 3.94 5.13
CA LYS A 155 -7.49 5.24 5.11
C LYS A 155 -7.29 5.76 3.68
N ALA A 156 -6.97 4.90 2.72
CA ALA A 156 -6.80 5.28 1.32
C ALA A 156 -8.11 5.73 0.68
N GLU A 157 -9.22 5.08 1.04
CA GLU A 157 -10.59 5.49 0.68
C GLU A 157 -10.91 6.88 1.25
N GLU A 158 -10.72 7.08 2.56
CA GLU A 158 -10.93 8.36 3.23
C GLU A 158 -10.10 9.48 2.58
N ARG A 159 -8.82 9.20 2.26
CA ARG A 159 -7.94 10.15 1.55
C ARG A 159 -8.48 10.49 0.16
N THR A 160 -8.91 9.49 -0.60
CA THR A 160 -9.49 9.69 -1.94
C THR A 160 -10.73 10.57 -1.89
N ASP A 161 -11.63 10.32 -0.93
CA ASP A 161 -12.84 11.11 -0.73
C ASP A 161 -12.53 12.56 -0.35
N ILE A 162 -11.54 12.79 0.51
CA ILE A 162 -11.08 14.12 0.89
C ILE A 162 -10.50 14.86 -0.31
N LEU A 163 -9.64 14.22 -1.09
CA LEU A 163 -9.05 14.80 -2.30
C LEU A 163 -10.12 15.16 -3.34
N LYS A 164 -11.12 14.31 -3.51
CA LYS A 164 -12.25 14.57 -4.41
C LYS A 164 -13.04 15.80 -3.97
N LYS A 165 -13.40 15.89 -2.68
CA LYS A 165 -14.08 17.08 -2.13
C LYS A 165 -13.23 18.33 -2.27
N PHE A 166 -11.91 18.22 -2.07
CA PHE A 166 -11.02 19.36 -2.22
C PHE A 166 -10.95 19.85 -3.67
N GLN A 167 -10.92 18.93 -4.63
CA GLN A 167 -11.03 19.26 -6.05
C GLN A 167 -12.37 19.94 -6.37
N GLU A 168 -13.48 19.51 -5.75
CA GLU A 168 -14.77 20.18 -5.89
C GLU A 168 -14.74 21.60 -5.33
N ASP A 169 -14.06 21.84 -4.21
CA ASP A 169 -13.88 23.18 -3.64
C ASP A 169 -13.03 24.08 -4.54
N LEU A 170 -11.96 23.55 -5.13
CA LEU A 170 -11.16 24.25 -6.13
C LEU A 170 -11.99 24.60 -7.37
N ASN A 171 -12.83 23.70 -7.85
CA ASN A 171 -13.68 23.94 -9.02
C ASN A 171 -14.78 24.99 -8.77
N LYS A 172 -15.12 25.27 -7.51
CA LYS A 172 -16.04 26.35 -7.13
C LYS A 172 -15.35 27.72 -7.05
N LEU A 173 -14.02 27.79 -7.14
CA LEU A 173 -13.29 29.06 -7.11
C LEU A 173 -13.74 29.96 -8.25
N SER A 174 -14.26 31.13 -7.88
CA SER A 174 -14.51 32.22 -8.80
C SER A 174 -13.60 33.38 -8.47
N PHE A 175 -12.92 33.92 -9.47
CA PHE A 175 -12.06 35.09 -9.32
C PHE A 175 -12.76 36.35 -9.78
N GLN A 176 -12.64 37.41 -8.99
CA GLN A 176 -13.06 38.76 -9.35
C GLN A 176 -11.82 39.58 -9.68
N GLY A 177 -11.83 40.30 -10.80
CA GLY A 177 -10.67 41.02 -11.31
C GLY A 177 -10.89 42.53 -11.41
N SER A 178 -9.84 43.31 -11.15
CA SER A 178 -9.81 44.75 -11.42
C SER A 178 -8.44 45.20 -11.90
N LYS A 179 -8.39 46.23 -12.75
CA LYS A 179 -7.12 46.86 -13.16
C LYS A 179 -6.75 47.96 -12.18
N ASP A 180 -5.49 47.97 -11.73
CA ASP A 180 -4.94 49.06 -10.93
C ASP A 180 -4.48 50.24 -11.80
N ALA A 181 -4.04 51.31 -11.13
CA ALA A 181 -3.58 52.54 -11.78
C ALA A 181 -2.34 52.36 -12.67
N ASN A 182 -1.58 51.28 -12.47
CA ASN A 182 -0.39 50.95 -13.26
C ASN A 182 -0.71 49.99 -14.42
N GLY A 183 -1.99 49.62 -14.60
CA GLY A 183 -2.46 48.71 -15.64
C GLY A 183 -2.31 47.23 -15.30
N GLN A 184 -1.90 46.88 -14.08
CA GLN A 184 -1.83 45.50 -13.60
C GLN A 184 -3.24 44.98 -13.31
N THR A 185 -3.52 43.74 -13.70
CA THR A 185 -4.81 43.09 -13.38
C THR A 185 -4.64 42.29 -12.09
N ASN A 186 -5.31 42.75 -11.04
CA ASN A 186 -5.39 42.06 -9.75
C ASN A 186 -6.66 41.20 -9.73
N ILE A 187 -6.50 39.92 -9.38
CA ILE A 187 -7.62 38.99 -9.18
C ILE A 187 -7.65 38.49 -7.74
N SER A 188 -8.85 38.32 -7.19
CA SER A 188 -9.05 37.71 -5.89
C SER A 188 -10.16 36.66 -5.92
N GLY A 189 -9.98 35.60 -5.13
CA GLY A 189 -10.93 34.52 -4.97
C GLY A 189 -10.89 33.99 -3.54
N GLN A 190 -11.89 33.19 -3.16
CA GLN A 190 -11.98 32.62 -1.82
C GLN A 190 -12.01 31.10 -1.91
N LEU A 191 -11.03 30.45 -1.30
CA LEU A 191 -10.99 28.99 -1.18
C LEU A 191 -11.51 28.59 0.20
N SER A 192 -12.65 27.91 0.23
CA SER A 192 -13.17 27.29 1.45
C SER A 192 -12.81 25.80 1.47
N ASN A 193 -12.29 25.31 2.59
CA ASN A 193 -12.09 23.89 2.81
C ASN A 193 -13.36 23.26 3.41
N THR A 194 -14.06 22.45 2.63
CA THR A 194 -15.28 21.73 3.06
C THR A 194 -15.08 20.22 3.16
N THR A 195 -13.83 19.76 3.13
CA THR A 195 -13.49 18.34 3.00
C THR A 195 -13.84 17.51 4.24
N GLY A 196 -13.95 18.14 5.42
CA GLY A 196 -14.06 17.47 6.71
C GLY A 196 -12.71 17.20 7.39
N ALA A 197 -11.60 17.65 6.79
CA ALA A 197 -10.23 17.46 7.30
C ALA A 197 -9.41 18.75 7.21
N ASP A 198 -8.37 18.86 8.02
CA ASP A 198 -7.37 19.91 7.92
C ASP A 198 -6.39 19.55 6.80
N LEU A 199 -6.15 20.49 5.88
CA LEU A 199 -5.23 20.32 4.76
C LEU A 199 -3.96 21.11 5.01
N ALA A 200 -2.80 20.50 4.85
CA ALA A 200 -1.53 21.16 5.14
C ALA A 200 -0.47 20.87 4.06
N ASN A 201 0.53 21.75 3.97
CA ASN A 201 1.71 21.59 3.11
C ASN A 201 1.44 21.35 1.62
N PHE A 202 0.48 22.08 1.04
CA PHE A 202 0.18 21.99 -0.39
C PHE A 202 0.44 23.29 -1.13
N THR A 203 0.52 23.23 -2.46
CA THR A 203 0.71 24.41 -3.31
C THR A 203 -0.47 24.53 -4.27
N ILE A 204 -1.10 25.70 -4.28
CA ILE A 204 -2.07 26.07 -5.32
C ILE A 204 -1.32 26.83 -6.38
N THR A 205 -1.51 26.45 -7.64
CA THR A 205 -1.04 27.17 -8.80
C THR A 205 -2.22 27.71 -9.59
N ILE A 206 -2.26 29.01 -9.85
CA ILE A 206 -3.22 29.61 -10.76
C ILE A 206 -2.55 29.81 -12.11
N LYS A 207 -3.11 29.20 -13.14
CA LYS A 207 -2.71 29.40 -14.54
C LYS A 207 -3.60 30.46 -15.15
N PHE A 208 -2.98 31.46 -15.77
CA PHE A 208 -3.67 32.48 -16.56
C PHE A 208 -3.65 32.04 -18.02
N LEU A 209 -4.83 31.96 -18.64
CA LEU A 209 -5.01 31.39 -19.97
C LEU A 209 -5.50 32.44 -20.96
N ASP A 210 -4.98 32.42 -22.20
CA ASP A 210 -5.53 33.22 -23.31
C ASP A 210 -6.89 32.66 -23.81
N LYS A 211 -7.45 33.27 -24.87
CA LYS A 211 -8.74 32.86 -25.45
C LYS A 211 -8.70 31.48 -26.12
N ASP A 212 -7.52 31.02 -26.51
CA ASP A 212 -7.30 29.73 -27.15
C ASP A 212 -6.97 28.65 -26.11
N GLY A 213 -6.84 29.03 -24.83
CA GLY A 213 -6.55 28.15 -23.71
C GLY A 213 -5.06 27.95 -23.42
N ASN A 214 -4.16 28.72 -24.03
CA ASN A 214 -2.72 28.62 -23.76
C ASN A 214 -2.35 29.37 -22.48
N GLU A 215 -1.43 28.79 -21.69
CA GLU A 215 -0.85 29.44 -20.51
C GLU A 215 -0.03 30.68 -20.92
N VAL A 216 -0.42 31.85 -20.43
CA VAL A 216 0.29 33.13 -20.64
C VAL A 216 1.05 33.59 -19.40
N ASP A 217 0.64 33.12 -18.22
CA ASP A 217 1.30 33.34 -16.94
C ASP A 217 0.88 32.25 -15.94
N LYS A 218 1.66 32.06 -14.87
CA LYS A 218 1.27 31.22 -13.74
C LYS A 218 1.85 31.73 -12.44
N GLN A 219 1.10 31.56 -11.36
CA GLN A 219 1.51 31.98 -10.03
C GLN A 219 1.16 30.90 -9.02
N SER A 220 2.06 30.65 -8.08
CA SER A 220 1.89 29.60 -7.08
C SER A 220 1.96 30.18 -5.67
N GLU A 221 1.10 29.70 -4.79
CA GLU A 221 1.13 30.00 -3.36
C GLU A 221 1.21 28.70 -2.56
N LYS A 222 2.18 28.63 -1.65
CA LYS A 222 2.26 27.56 -0.67
C LYS A 222 1.26 27.84 0.45
N ILE A 223 0.46 26.84 0.80
CA ILE A 223 -0.45 26.87 1.93
C ILE A 223 0.07 25.91 2.99
N ASP A 224 0.49 26.48 4.12
CA ASP A 224 1.01 25.70 5.24
C ASP A 224 -0.12 24.91 5.92
N VAL A 225 -1.25 25.56 6.21
CA VAL A 225 -2.46 24.94 6.78
C VAL A 225 -3.70 25.66 6.27
N LEU A 226 -4.73 24.89 5.94
CA LEU A 226 -6.10 25.34 5.68
C LEU A 226 -7.04 24.41 6.45
N LYS A 227 -7.57 24.88 7.57
CA LYS A 227 -8.39 24.06 8.47
C LYS A 227 -9.74 23.73 7.88
N ASN A 228 -10.36 22.65 8.35
CA ASN A 228 -11.73 22.32 7.97
C ASN A 228 -12.68 23.48 8.32
N GLY A 229 -13.48 23.90 7.35
CA GLY A 229 -14.40 25.04 7.45
C GLY A 229 -13.73 26.42 7.33
N GLU A 230 -12.40 26.48 7.22
CA GLU A 230 -11.68 27.73 7.00
C GLU A 230 -11.84 28.20 5.54
N THR A 231 -11.85 29.51 5.37
CA THR A 231 -11.79 30.16 4.05
C THR A 231 -10.54 31.01 3.97
N LYS A 232 -9.77 30.83 2.91
CA LYS A 232 -8.57 31.60 2.63
C LYS A 232 -8.79 32.48 1.39
N ASP A 233 -8.50 33.76 1.54
CA ASP A 233 -8.45 34.69 0.42
C ASP A 233 -7.18 34.42 -0.40
N LEU A 234 -7.36 34.25 -1.70
CA LEU A 234 -6.28 34.11 -2.67
C LEU A 234 -6.23 35.37 -3.52
N THR A 235 -5.05 35.95 -3.67
CA THR A 235 -4.86 37.18 -4.47
C THR A 235 -3.65 37.04 -5.37
N TYR A 236 -3.83 37.35 -6.64
CA TYR A 236 -2.79 37.28 -7.67
C TYR A 236 -2.82 38.54 -8.52
N SER A 237 -1.68 38.92 -9.10
CA SER A 237 -1.60 40.08 -10.00
C SER A 237 -0.71 39.80 -11.19
N THR A 238 -1.17 40.14 -12.39
CA THR A 238 -0.41 39.92 -13.62
C THR A 238 -0.46 41.14 -14.54
N ASP A 239 0.62 41.32 -15.32
CA ASP A 239 0.73 42.28 -16.39
C ASP A 239 0.35 41.69 -17.77
N LYS A 240 0.04 40.39 -17.82
CA LYS A 240 -0.37 39.69 -19.04
C LYS A 240 -1.86 39.85 -19.30
N ASP A 241 -2.22 39.95 -20.57
CA ASP A 241 -3.61 39.83 -21.00
C ASP A 241 -4.02 38.35 -20.95
N PHE A 242 -5.12 38.04 -20.26
CA PHE A 242 -5.68 36.70 -20.16
C PHE A 242 -7.21 36.74 -20.33
N ALA A 243 -7.79 35.61 -20.71
CA ALA A 243 -9.23 35.44 -20.89
C ALA A 243 -9.88 34.68 -19.71
N SER A 244 -9.15 33.76 -19.10
CA SER A 244 -9.63 32.94 -17.97
C SER A 244 -8.50 32.52 -17.05
N VAL A 245 -8.87 31.99 -15.89
CA VAL A 245 -7.94 31.37 -14.93
C VAL A 245 -8.35 29.95 -14.61
N ALA A 246 -7.38 29.09 -14.39
CA ALA A 246 -7.59 27.70 -13.99
C ALA A 246 -6.73 27.37 -12.77
N PRO A 247 -7.35 26.94 -11.64
CA PRO A 247 -6.58 26.41 -10.52
C PRO A 247 -6.02 25.04 -10.88
N ASP A 248 -4.77 24.82 -10.47
CA ASP A 248 -4.05 23.55 -10.55
C ASP A 248 -3.45 23.26 -9.18
N LEU A 249 -3.50 21.99 -8.78
CA LEU A 249 -3.11 21.57 -7.44
C LEU A 249 -1.89 20.67 -7.53
N ASN A 250 -0.81 21.08 -6.86
CA ASN A 250 0.28 20.16 -6.59
C ASN A 250 0.02 19.47 -5.24
N LEU A 251 -0.15 18.15 -5.31
CA LEU A 251 -0.47 17.27 -4.18
C LEU A 251 0.75 16.55 -3.59
N ASP A 252 1.94 16.78 -4.12
CA ASP A 252 3.13 15.96 -3.84
C ASP A 252 3.49 15.93 -2.35
N ASN A 253 3.14 16.99 -1.62
CA ASN A 253 3.40 17.15 -0.18
C ASN A 253 2.13 17.37 0.66
N LEU A 254 0.93 17.14 0.10
CA LEU A 254 -0.31 17.37 0.84
C LEU A 254 -0.39 16.44 2.04
N GLU A 255 -0.49 17.04 3.21
CA GLU A 255 -0.83 16.38 4.47
C GLU A 255 -2.32 16.55 4.75
N ILE A 256 -2.96 15.46 5.16
CA ILE A 256 -4.37 15.43 5.55
C ILE A 256 -4.42 15.04 7.02
N ASN A 257 -4.90 15.97 7.84
CA ASN A 257 -4.98 15.81 9.28
C ASN A 257 -6.44 15.78 9.72
N LYS A 258 -6.72 15.03 10.79
CA LYS A 258 -8.04 15.13 11.44
C LYS A 258 -8.20 16.54 12.03
N PRO A 259 -9.40 17.13 11.94
CA PRO A 259 -9.68 18.49 12.42
C PRO A 259 -9.57 18.62 13.95
#